data_AF-A0AA88YNL2-F1
#
_entry.id   AF-A0AA88YNL2-F1
#
_cell.length_a   1.000
_cell.length_b   1.000
_cell.length_c   1.000
_cell.angle_alpha   90.00
_cell.angle_beta   90.00
_cell.angle_gamma   90.00
#
_symmetry.space_group_name_H-M   'P 1'
#
loop_
_entity.id
_entity.type
_entity.pdbx_description
1 polymer ?
#
loop_
_entity_poly.entity_id
_entity_poly.type
_entity_poly.pdbx_seq_one_letter_code
_entity_poly.pdbx_strand_id
1 'polypeptide(L)'
;MISPLAMEERKTEPDYTEKVAFNNMPSTLPTHNGYKIDHSKSRYPHCIVWTPIPCLTWLFPFIGHMGIATSIGVIRDFAGPYYVSGILQSLYFHRYWQLDLSKSQKGKEGWDRAVSEASEVYKHRMHNLCCDNCHSHVATALNLMNYDGSSSYNMVKLAFYMLIYGKYVRSLAKMSSVSTIETPQTCDSLVGLVKRQKKICKKNLEVMHSVKLGALNAIEECSFQFKNRRWNCSTVEARTIFGNVLKLGTREASFVHAISAAGVAHAVTRACSSGKLTKCGCDRTIRGPSKDGFEWSGCSDNIAYGTAFSKAFVDARDRRRSRNNKNAGRKLMNLHNNEAGRKAIEDNMKVDCKCHGVSGSCELRTCWRAMPRFREVGVIIKEKFDGATEVKLEKTKSIPRLVPVNPTV
;
A
#
# COMPACT_ATOMS: atom_id res chain seq x y z
N MET A 1 21.30 12.85 -4.71
CA MET A 1 20.36 11.72 -4.88
C MET A 1 21.13 10.41 -5.03
N ILE A 2 20.70 9.35 -4.34
CA ILE A 2 21.32 8.02 -4.35
C ILE A 2 20.63 7.16 -5.44
N SER A 3 21.40 6.55 -6.35
CA SER A 3 20.86 5.67 -7.42
C SER A 3 20.90 4.18 -7.03
N PRO A 4 19.90 3.37 -7.37
CA PRO A 4 19.89 1.93 -7.13
C PRO A 4 21.09 1.20 -7.76
N LEU A 5 21.55 0.15 -7.08
CA LEU A 5 22.65 -0.71 -7.52
C LEU A 5 22.15 -2.15 -7.72
N ALA A 6 22.64 -2.81 -8.76
CA ALA A 6 22.45 -4.23 -9.05
C ALA A 6 23.81 -4.95 -9.10
N MET A 7 23.91 -6.19 -8.64
CA MET A 7 25.18 -6.92 -8.60
C MET A 7 25.41 -7.79 -9.83
N GLU A 8 26.67 -7.84 -10.28
CA GLU A 8 27.16 -8.77 -11.32
C GLU A 8 27.00 -10.25 -10.86
N GLU A 9 26.25 -11.05 -11.61
CA GLU A 9 26.04 -12.47 -11.29
C GLU A 9 27.14 -13.37 -11.90
N ARG A 10 27.73 -14.23 -11.07
CA ARG A 10 28.48 -15.39 -11.56
C ARG A 10 27.45 -16.43 -12.01
N LYS A 11 27.30 -16.64 -13.32
CA LYS A 11 26.36 -17.61 -13.91
C LYS A 11 26.54 -18.99 -13.26
N THR A 12 25.57 -19.41 -12.47
CA THR A 12 25.35 -20.82 -12.12
C THR A 12 23.87 -21.08 -12.28
N GLU A 13 23.51 -21.88 -13.29
CA GLU A 13 22.15 -22.33 -13.57
C GLU A 13 21.58 -23.09 -12.36
N PRO A 14 20.33 -22.81 -11.95
CA PRO A 14 19.62 -23.69 -11.03
C PRO A 14 18.86 -24.76 -11.83
N ASP A 15 19.23 -26.01 -11.57
CA ASP A 15 18.48 -27.22 -11.92
C ASP A 15 17.11 -27.22 -11.19
N TYR A 16 16.03 -27.40 -11.96
CA TYR A 16 14.65 -27.38 -11.46
C TYR A 16 13.89 -28.59 -12.00
N THR A 17 14.13 -29.76 -11.40
CA THR A 17 13.18 -30.87 -11.43
C THR A 17 12.60 -31.09 -10.04
N GLU A 18 11.35 -30.65 -9.84
CA GLU A 18 10.52 -31.24 -8.79
C GLU A 18 9.06 -31.25 -9.25
N LYS A 19 8.58 -32.46 -9.55
CA LYS A 19 7.17 -32.77 -9.82
C LYS A 19 6.44 -32.75 -8.48
N VAL A 20 5.47 -31.86 -8.31
CA VAL A 20 4.53 -31.94 -7.17
C VAL A 20 3.17 -32.35 -7.72
N ALA A 21 2.79 -33.59 -7.39
CA ALA A 21 1.45 -34.13 -7.59
C ALA A 21 0.47 -33.43 -6.63
N PHE A 22 -0.69 -33.00 -7.15
CA PHE A 22 -1.83 -32.58 -6.34
C PHE A 22 -3.05 -33.41 -6.76
N ASN A 23 -3.37 -34.43 -5.97
CA ASN A 23 -4.67 -35.08 -5.97
C ASN A 23 -5.47 -34.67 -4.72
N ASN A 24 -6.68 -34.17 -4.99
CA ASN A 24 -7.96 -34.29 -4.25
C ASN A 24 -8.05 -33.97 -2.74
N MET A 25 -8.86 -32.94 -2.41
CA MET A 25 -9.73 -32.89 -1.22
C MET A 25 -10.84 -31.82 -1.38
N PRO A 26 -11.99 -31.90 -0.67
CA PRO A 26 -13.31 -31.70 -1.26
C PRO A 26 -13.89 -30.29 -1.14
N SER A 27 -14.82 -30.01 -2.05
CA SER A 27 -15.59 -28.79 -2.24
C SER A 27 -16.92 -28.81 -1.47
N THR A 28 -17.16 -27.85 -0.56
CA THR A 28 -18.52 -27.50 -0.10
C THR A 28 -18.61 -26.07 0.45
N LEU A 29 -18.70 -25.05 -0.42
CA LEU A 29 -19.25 -23.72 -0.11
C LEU A 29 -19.87 -23.14 -1.40
N PRO A 30 -21.03 -22.45 -1.34
CA PRO A 30 -21.83 -22.13 -2.52
C PRO A 30 -21.12 -21.14 -3.45
N THR A 31 -21.03 -21.52 -4.73
CA THR A 31 -20.48 -20.73 -5.84
C THR A 31 -21.59 -19.97 -6.55
N HIS A 32 -21.41 -18.68 -6.82
CA HIS A 32 -22.21 -17.94 -7.79
C HIS A 32 -21.34 -17.68 -9.02
N ASN A 33 -21.71 -18.24 -10.18
CA ASN A 33 -20.99 -18.12 -11.47
C ASN A 33 -19.49 -18.47 -11.43
N GLY A 34 -19.08 -19.42 -10.59
CA GLY A 34 -17.69 -19.94 -10.56
C GLY A 34 -16.65 -19.07 -9.82
N TYR A 35 -17.03 -17.92 -9.23
CA TYR A 35 -16.11 -17.05 -8.51
C TYR A 35 -16.22 -17.24 -6.98
N LYS A 36 -15.12 -17.69 -6.36
CA LYS A 36 -15.04 -17.91 -4.91
C LYS A 36 -14.62 -16.64 -4.17
N ILE A 37 -15.39 -16.24 -3.15
CA ILE A 37 -14.99 -15.19 -2.22
C ILE A 37 -13.89 -15.72 -1.29
N ASP A 38 -12.79 -14.99 -1.18
CA ASP A 38 -11.69 -15.31 -0.28
C ASP A 38 -11.60 -14.22 0.80
N HIS A 39 -12.26 -14.47 1.94
CA HIS A 39 -12.26 -13.58 3.09
C HIS A 39 -10.84 -13.35 3.65
N SER A 40 -9.96 -14.35 3.57
CA SER A 40 -8.59 -14.28 4.11
C SER A 40 -7.69 -13.32 3.32
N LYS A 41 -7.94 -13.21 2.01
CA LYS A 41 -7.23 -12.30 1.10
C LYS A 41 -8.01 -11.01 0.81
N SER A 42 -9.15 -10.83 1.47
CA SER A 42 -10.09 -9.73 1.21
C SER A 42 -10.42 -9.59 -0.29
N ARG A 43 -10.65 -10.72 -0.96
CA ARG A 43 -11.05 -10.76 -2.37
C ARG A 43 -12.54 -11.08 -2.47
N TYR A 44 -13.29 -10.11 -2.98
CA TYR A 44 -14.74 -10.17 -3.08
C TYR A 44 -15.19 -9.90 -4.52
N PRO A 45 -14.96 -10.82 -5.48
CA PRO A 45 -15.33 -10.62 -6.88
C PRO A 45 -16.78 -10.18 -7.05
N HIS A 46 -17.00 -9.08 -7.78
CA HIS A 46 -18.32 -8.53 -8.11
C HIS A 46 -19.19 -8.21 -6.88
N CYS A 47 -18.57 -7.85 -5.75
CA CYS A 47 -19.30 -7.54 -4.53
C CYS A 47 -19.37 -6.03 -4.29
N ILE A 48 -20.50 -5.60 -3.73
CA ILE A 48 -20.55 -4.41 -2.89
C ILE A 48 -20.13 -4.83 -1.48
N VAL A 49 -19.29 -4.04 -0.85
CA VAL A 49 -18.79 -4.29 0.50
C VAL A 49 -19.13 -3.13 1.41
N TRP A 50 -19.35 -3.40 2.68
CA TRP A 50 -19.77 -2.39 3.64
C TRP A 50 -19.15 -2.60 5.01
N THR A 51 -18.80 -1.50 5.69
CA THR A 51 -18.29 -1.49 7.05
C THR A 51 -18.98 -0.42 7.90
N PRO A 52 -19.30 -0.72 9.17
CA PRO A 52 -19.82 0.27 10.10
C PRO A 52 -18.79 1.39 10.33
N ILE A 53 -19.28 2.61 10.53
CA ILE A 53 -18.52 3.77 11.00
C ILE A 53 -18.80 3.90 12.51
N PRO A 54 -17.77 3.86 13.38
CA PRO A 54 -17.95 3.95 14.83
C PRO A 54 -18.82 5.15 15.25
N CYS A 55 -19.64 4.95 16.28
CA CYS A 55 -20.64 5.89 16.81
C CYS A 55 -21.82 6.19 15.87
N LEU A 56 -21.60 6.43 14.57
CA LEU A 56 -22.67 6.78 13.62
C LEU A 56 -23.56 5.58 13.27
N THR A 57 -22.96 4.41 13.00
CA THR A 57 -23.73 3.21 12.65
C THR A 57 -24.51 2.64 13.83
N TRP A 58 -24.09 2.92 15.06
CA TRP A 58 -24.81 2.53 16.27
C TRP A 58 -26.13 3.29 16.42
N LEU A 59 -26.11 4.59 16.09
CA LEU A 59 -27.30 5.43 16.10
C LEU A 59 -28.17 5.22 14.85
N PHE A 60 -27.55 4.94 13.70
CA PHE A 60 -28.22 4.73 12.42
C PHE A 60 -27.65 3.49 11.68
N PRO A 61 -28.32 2.32 11.76
CA PRO A 61 -27.76 1.04 11.29
C PRO A 61 -27.55 0.92 9.78
N PHE A 62 -28.05 1.90 9.00
CA PHE A 62 -27.89 2.00 7.54
C PHE A 62 -26.76 2.96 7.12
N ILE A 63 -26.18 3.72 8.07
CA ILE A 63 -25.04 4.60 7.81
C ILE A 63 -23.76 3.81 7.99
N GLY A 64 -22.93 3.75 6.95
CA GLY A 64 -21.60 3.14 7.01
C GLY A 64 -20.78 3.51 5.80
N HIS A 65 -19.67 2.81 5.61
CA HIS A 65 -18.76 3.03 4.49
C HIS A 65 -18.89 1.91 3.46
N MET A 66 -19.03 2.27 2.19
CA MET A 66 -19.31 1.34 1.09
C MET A 66 -18.17 1.32 0.06
N GLY A 67 -17.92 0.17 -0.53
CA GLY A 67 -17.02 0.03 -1.67
C GLY A 67 -17.59 -0.96 -2.68
N ILE A 68 -17.06 -0.90 -3.91
CA ILE A 68 -17.39 -1.85 -4.98
C ILE A 68 -16.12 -2.57 -5.43
N ALA A 69 -16.23 -3.87 -5.63
CA ALA A 69 -15.12 -4.70 -6.07
C ALA A 69 -15.15 -4.92 -7.58
N THR A 70 -13.96 -4.90 -8.17
CA THR A 70 -13.70 -5.37 -9.55
C THR A 70 -14.01 -6.87 -9.70
N SER A 71 -13.96 -7.36 -10.92
CA SER A 71 -14.17 -8.75 -11.28
C SER A 71 -13.15 -9.71 -10.66
N ILE A 72 -11.94 -9.22 -10.38
CA ILE A 72 -10.89 -9.97 -9.67
C ILE A 72 -10.97 -9.82 -8.14
N GLY A 73 -11.97 -9.10 -7.62
CA GLY A 73 -12.21 -8.93 -6.20
C GLY A 73 -11.34 -7.87 -5.52
N VAL A 74 -10.72 -6.97 -6.28
CA VAL A 74 -10.06 -5.76 -5.74
C VAL A 74 -11.11 -4.70 -5.48
N ILE A 75 -11.20 -4.23 -4.23
CA ILE A 75 -12.19 -3.27 -3.77
C ILE A 75 -11.71 -1.85 -4.05
N ARG A 76 -12.62 -1.00 -4.54
CA ARG A 76 -12.44 0.44 -4.70
C ARG A 76 -13.46 1.17 -3.84
N ASP A 77 -12.98 2.13 -3.05
CA ASP A 77 -13.81 2.93 -2.16
C ASP A 77 -13.37 4.40 -2.16
N PHE A 78 -14.34 5.30 -2.21
CA PHE A 78 -14.08 6.73 -2.06
C PHE A 78 -13.91 7.06 -0.57
N ALA A 79 -12.64 7.06 -0.11
CA ALA A 79 -12.29 7.10 1.30
C ALA A 79 -12.03 8.52 1.84
N GLY A 80 -12.05 9.54 0.98
CA GLY A 80 -11.92 10.95 1.37
C GLY A 80 -11.84 11.88 0.15
N PRO A 81 -11.81 13.21 0.35
CA PRO A 81 -11.78 14.18 -0.74
C PRO A 81 -10.64 13.89 -1.72
N TYR A 82 -10.97 13.81 -3.01
CA TYR A 82 -10.01 13.54 -4.10
C TYR A 82 -9.25 12.21 -3.99
N TYR A 83 -9.73 11.27 -3.17
CA TYR A 83 -9.04 10.03 -2.87
C TYR A 83 -9.97 8.82 -2.94
N VAL A 84 -9.78 8.02 -4.00
CA VAL A 84 -10.36 6.68 -4.12
C VAL A 84 -9.26 5.67 -3.84
N SER A 85 -9.40 4.88 -2.78
CA SER A 85 -8.40 3.89 -2.40
C SER A 85 -8.41 2.69 -3.35
N GLY A 86 -7.24 2.15 -3.65
CA GLY A 86 -7.07 0.85 -4.32
C GLY A 86 -6.88 -0.31 -3.35
N ILE A 87 -6.57 0.01 -2.08
CA ILE A 87 -6.38 -0.96 -0.99
C ILE A 87 -6.85 -0.32 0.33
N LEU A 88 -7.73 -1.06 1.01
CA LEU A 88 -8.11 -1.06 2.43
C LEU A 88 -7.70 0.17 3.27
N GLN A 89 -8.50 1.24 3.24
CA GLN A 89 -8.40 2.30 4.25
C GLN A 89 -9.45 2.20 5.36
N SER A 90 -10.42 1.29 5.23
CA SER A 90 -11.37 0.98 6.30
C SER A 90 -11.29 -0.52 6.64
N LEU A 91 -10.82 -0.78 7.85
CA LEU A 91 -10.49 -2.09 8.39
C LEU A 91 -11.76 -2.95 8.47
N TYR A 92 -11.78 -4.03 7.70
CA TYR A 92 -12.77 -5.14 7.71
C TYR A 92 -14.17 -4.76 7.24
N PHE A 93 -14.53 -5.17 6.03
CA PHE A 93 -15.92 -5.18 5.61
C PHE A 93 -16.68 -6.23 6.42
N HIS A 94 -17.72 -5.79 7.10
CA HIS A 94 -18.54 -6.63 7.96
C HIS A 94 -19.63 -7.33 7.14
N ARG A 95 -20.04 -6.69 6.04
CA ARG A 95 -21.03 -7.23 5.11
C ARG A 95 -20.54 -7.14 3.68
N TYR A 96 -20.98 -8.09 2.88
CA TYR A 96 -20.77 -8.09 1.43
C TYR A 96 -22.07 -8.52 0.74
N TRP A 97 -22.33 -7.95 -0.42
CA TRP A 97 -23.41 -8.31 -1.30
C TRP A 97 -22.82 -8.64 -2.66
N GLN A 98 -22.77 -9.94 -2.99
CA GLN A 98 -22.27 -10.40 -4.28
C GLN A 98 -23.36 -10.20 -5.34
N LEU A 99 -23.00 -9.45 -6.38
CA LEU A 99 -23.86 -9.13 -7.52
C LEU A 99 -23.65 -10.13 -8.66
N ASP A 100 -24.66 -10.28 -9.50
CA ASP A 100 -24.63 -11.18 -10.65
C ASP A 100 -24.03 -10.46 -11.85
N LEU A 101 -22.85 -10.93 -12.27
CA LEU A 101 -22.14 -10.35 -13.42
C LEU A 101 -22.95 -10.37 -14.72
N SER A 102 -23.85 -11.34 -14.90
CA SER A 102 -24.69 -11.45 -16.10
C SER A 102 -25.59 -10.24 -16.32
N LYS A 103 -25.90 -9.51 -15.24
CA LYS A 103 -26.74 -8.30 -15.25
C LYS A 103 -26.00 -7.03 -15.66
N SER A 104 -24.70 -7.09 -15.93
CA SER A 104 -23.92 -5.95 -16.43
C SER A 104 -23.94 -5.89 -17.96
N GLN A 105 -24.18 -4.71 -18.55
CA GLN A 105 -24.43 -4.52 -20.00
C GLN A 105 -23.28 -4.96 -20.92
N LYS A 106 -22.10 -5.32 -20.40
CA LYS A 106 -20.96 -5.90 -21.16
C LYS A 106 -20.20 -6.95 -20.34
N GLY A 107 -20.90 -7.67 -19.46
CA GLY A 107 -20.32 -8.69 -18.60
C GLY A 107 -19.10 -8.19 -17.81
N LYS A 108 -18.03 -8.99 -17.77
CA LYS A 108 -16.80 -8.70 -17.02
C LYS A 108 -16.13 -7.37 -17.40
N GLU A 109 -16.00 -7.11 -18.70
CA GLU A 109 -15.32 -5.90 -19.19
C GLU A 109 -16.14 -4.63 -18.93
N GLY A 110 -17.48 -4.74 -19.02
CA GLY A 110 -18.40 -3.66 -18.63
C GLY A 110 -18.27 -3.30 -17.16
N TRP A 111 -18.26 -4.32 -16.31
CA TRP A 111 -18.12 -4.19 -14.87
C TRP A 111 -16.82 -3.46 -14.48
N ASP A 112 -15.67 -3.96 -14.92
CA ASP A 112 -14.36 -3.42 -14.51
C ASP A 112 -14.13 -2.01 -15.04
N ARG A 113 -14.56 -1.74 -16.27
CA ARG A 113 -14.49 -0.39 -16.86
C ARG A 113 -15.33 0.60 -16.07
N ALA A 114 -16.58 0.26 -15.75
CA ALA A 114 -17.46 1.13 -14.99
C ALA A 114 -16.95 1.39 -13.56
N VAL A 115 -16.41 0.36 -12.89
CA VAL A 115 -15.75 0.53 -11.57
C VAL A 115 -14.55 1.48 -11.68
N SER A 116 -13.70 1.30 -12.70
CA SER A 116 -12.54 2.16 -12.93
C SER A 116 -12.94 3.60 -13.26
N GLU A 117 -13.92 3.79 -14.12
CA GLU A 117 -14.40 5.10 -14.54
C GLU A 117 -15.06 5.86 -13.39
N ALA A 118 -15.90 5.20 -12.59
CA ALA A 118 -16.44 5.77 -11.36
C ALA A 118 -15.30 6.18 -10.41
N SER A 119 -14.25 5.35 -10.27
CA SER A 119 -13.07 5.72 -9.48
C SER A 119 -12.34 6.94 -10.03
N GLU A 120 -12.17 7.11 -11.34
CA GLU A 120 -11.55 8.31 -11.92
C GLU A 120 -12.39 9.56 -11.70
N VAL A 121 -13.72 9.48 -11.87
CA VAL A 121 -14.63 10.61 -11.61
C VAL A 121 -14.48 11.09 -10.16
N TYR A 122 -14.49 10.16 -9.20
CA TYR A 122 -14.47 10.49 -7.78
C TYR A 122 -13.09 10.92 -7.25
N LYS A 123 -11.99 10.62 -7.96
CA LYS A 123 -10.66 11.20 -7.66
C LYS A 123 -10.63 12.72 -7.80
N HIS A 124 -11.56 13.31 -8.53
CA HIS A 124 -11.64 14.74 -8.74
C HIS A 124 -12.77 15.40 -7.93
N ARG A 125 -13.48 14.65 -7.08
CA ARG A 125 -14.60 15.16 -6.28
C ARG A 125 -14.23 15.39 -4.82
N MET A 126 -14.85 16.40 -4.22
CA MET A 126 -14.76 16.67 -2.78
C MET A 126 -15.71 15.72 -2.04
N HIS A 127 -15.21 15.02 -1.02
CA HIS A 127 -16.04 14.10 -0.25
C HIS A 127 -17.00 14.87 0.67
N ASN A 128 -18.30 14.72 0.44
CA ASN A 128 -19.37 15.28 1.26
C ASN A 128 -20.32 14.16 1.71
N LEU A 129 -20.59 14.10 3.00
CA LEU A 129 -21.43 13.08 3.63
C LEU A 129 -22.80 12.91 2.93
N CYS A 130 -23.39 13.98 2.39
CA CYS A 130 -24.75 13.96 1.86
C CYS A 130 -24.89 13.80 0.34
N CYS A 131 -23.83 13.99 -0.46
CA CYS A 131 -23.96 14.08 -1.93
C CYS A 131 -22.87 13.32 -2.67
N ASP A 132 -21.60 13.61 -2.35
CA ASP A 132 -20.43 12.96 -2.93
C ASP A 132 -19.74 12.12 -1.84
N ASN A 133 -20.31 10.95 -1.57
CA ASN A 133 -19.81 10.00 -0.57
C ASN A 133 -19.51 8.63 -1.22
N CYS A 134 -19.04 7.69 -0.41
CA CYS A 134 -18.75 6.33 -0.83
C CYS A 134 -19.96 5.57 -1.42
N HIS A 135 -21.19 5.85 -0.98
CA HIS A 135 -22.39 5.25 -1.58
C HIS A 135 -22.68 5.82 -2.97
N SER A 136 -22.49 7.12 -3.18
CA SER A 136 -22.67 7.76 -4.48
C SER A 136 -21.63 7.28 -5.52
N HIS A 137 -20.40 6.98 -5.07
CA HIS A 137 -19.36 6.33 -5.89
C HIS A 137 -19.80 4.95 -6.38
N VAL A 138 -20.31 4.10 -5.48
CA VAL A 138 -20.85 2.78 -5.85
C VAL A 138 -22.07 2.89 -6.77
N ALA A 139 -22.96 3.85 -6.50
CA ALA A 139 -24.13 4.11 -7.34
C ALA A 139 -23.72 4.50 -8.77
N THR A 140 -22.71 5.36 -8.90
CA THR A 140 -22.17 5.78 -10.20
C THR A 140 -21.60 4.59 -10.95
N ALA A 141 -20.85 3.70 -10.28
CA ALA A 141 -20.35 2.48 -10.92
C ALA A 141 -21.49 1.59 -11.46
N LEU A 142 -22.55 1.37 -10.67
CA LEU A 142 -23.71 0.57 -11.10
C LEU A 142 -24.47 1.22 -12.27
N ASN A 143 -24.63 2.54 -12.26
CA ASN A 143 -25.27 3.27 -13.34
C ASN A 143 -24.45 3.21 -14.63
N LEU A 144 -23.13 3.36 -14.55
CA LEU A 144 -22.21 3.29 -15.70
C LEU A 144 -22.21 1.90 -16.35
N MET A 145 -22.37 0.83 -15.57
CA MET A 145 -22.48 -0.53 -16.10
C MET A 145 -23.92 -0.95 -16.46
N ASN A 146 -24.89 -0.04 -16.28
CA ASN A 146 -26.31 -0.25 -16.47
C ASN A 146 -26.78 -1.58 -15.84
N TYR A 147 -26.43 -1.75 -14.57
CA TYR A 147 -26.66 -3.01 -13.86
C TYR A 147 -28.17 -3.30 -13.76
N ASP A 148 -28.57 -4.51 -14.16
CA ASP A 148 -29.98 -4.94 -14.18
C ASP A 148 -30.90 -4.04 -15.03
N GLY A 149 -30.34 -3.42 -16.08
CA GLY A 149 -31.06 -2.50 -16.97
C GLY A 149 -31.43 -1.17 -16.32
N SER A 150 -30.84 -0.82 -15.18
CA SER A 150 -31.08 0.43 -14.46
C SER A 150 -29.86 1.35 -14.45
N SER A 151 -30.12 2.63 -14.72
CA SER A 151 -29.18 3.75 -14.58
C SER A 151 -29.55 4.71 -13.44
N SER A 152 -30.44 4.28 -12.52
CA SER A 152 -31.04 5.12 -11.48
C SER A 152 -30.69 4.73 -10.04
N TYR A 153 -29.55 4.07 -9.83
CA TYR A 153 -29.00 3.79 -8.51
C TYR A 153 -28.58 5.09 -7.83
N ASN A 154 -28.82 5.18 -6.52
CA ASN A 154 -28.43 6.31 -5.68
C ASN A 154 -28.02 5.84 -4.28
N MET A 155 -27.46 6.75 -3.49
CA MET A 155 -26.91 6.43 -2.17
C MET A 155 -27.92 5.87 -1.18
N VAL A 156 -29.19 6.29 -1.26
CA VAL A 156 -30.27 5.85 -0.37
C VAL A 156 -30.69 4.43 -0.74
N LYS A 157 -30.96 4.16 -2.02
CA LYS A 157 -31.28 2.81 -2.52
C LYS A 157 -30.20 1.81 -2.12
N LEU A 158 -28.92 2.17 -2.28
CA LEU A 158 -27.82 1.29 -1.92
C LEU A 158 -27.68 1.06 -0.42
N ALA A 159 -27.95 2.06 0.42
CA ALA A 159 -27.97 1.87 1.87
C ALA A 159 -29.03 0.82 2.28
N PHE A 160 -30.25 0.91 1.72
CA PHE A 160 -31.31 -0.06 1.96
C PHE A 160 -31.00 -1.44 1.38
N TYR A 161 -30.50 -1.51 0.15
CA TYR A 161 -30.13 -2.80 -0.46
C TYR A 161 -29.01 -3.50 0.28
N MET A 162 -28.04 -2.76 0.83
CA MET A 162 -26.98 -3.33 1.64
C MET A 162 -27.51 -3.87 2.99
N LEU A 163 -28.57 -3.28 3.53
CA LEU A 163 -29.24 -3.79 4.72
C LEU A 163 -29.97 -5.12 4.45
N ILE A 164 -30.64 -5.22 3.30
CA ILE A 164 -31.51 -6.36 2.93
C ILE A 164 -30.70 -7.52 2.33
N TYR A 165 -29.82 -7.23 1.37
CA TYR A 165 -29.08 -8.24 0.60
C TYR A 165 -27.65 -8.48 1.10
N GLY A 166 -27.17 -7.64 2.03
CA GLY A 166 -25.84 -7.77 2.61
C GLY A 166 -25.73 -9.03 3.46
N LYS A 167 -24.85 -9.94 3.06
CA LYS A 167 -24.46 -11.11 3.86
C LYS A 167 -23.36 -10.69 4.82
N TYR A 168 -23.50 -11.07 6.08
CA TYR A 168 -22.39 -10.98 7.02
C TYR A 168 -21.27 -11.90 6.58
N VAL A 169 -20.03 -11.45 6.77
CA VAL A 169 -18.86 -12.32 6.69
C VAL A 169 -18.99 -13.36 7.80
N ARG A 170 -19.56 -14.54 7.49
CA ARG A 170 -19.72 -15.67 8.41
C ARG A 170 -18.35 -16.31 8.67
N SER A 171 -17.57 -15.66 9.51
CA SER A 171 -16.48 -16.28 10.26
C SER A 171 -16.77 -16.08 11.73
N LEU A 172 -17.62 -16.97 12.29
CA LEU A 172 -17.81 -17.08 13.74
C LEU A 172 -16.57 -17.67 14.45
N ALA A 173 -15.50 -17.95 13.71
CA ALA A 173 -14.17 -18.23 14.23
C ALA A 173 -13.16 -17.33 13.52
N LYS A 174 -13.36 -16.00 13.60
CA LYS A 174 -12.36 -14.98 13.92
C LYS A 174 -13.03 -13.60 13.97
N MET A 175 -13.82 -13.42 15.04
CA MET A 175 -13.70 -12.20 15.83
C MET A 175 -12.41 -12.23 16.67
N SER A 176 -11.41 -13.04 16.29
CA SER A 176 -10.05 -12.66 16.60
C SER A 176 -9.86 -11.41 15.78
N SER A 177 -9.53 -10.32 16.45
CA SER A 177 -8.29 -9.66 16.12
C SER A 177 -7.74 -10.15 14.76
N VAL A 178 -7.92 -9.31 13.73
CA VAL A 178 -6.70 -8.77 13.11
C VAL A 178 -5.71 -8.77 14.21
N SER A 179 -4.58 -9.42 14.08
CA SER A 179 -3.56 -9.05 15.03
C SER A 179 -3.22 -7.58 14.70
N THR A 180 -4.04 -6.60 15.13
CA THR A 180 -3.55 -5.49 15.90
C THR A 180 -2.48 -6.14 16.73
N ILE A 181 -1.25 -5.83 16.37
CA ILE A 181 -0.08 -6.31 17.06
C ILE A 181 -0.14 -5.56 18.40
N GLU A 182 -1.09 -5.97 19.25
CA GLU A 182 -1.42 -5.42 20.56
C GLU A 182 -0.58 -6.11 21.62
N THR A 183 -0.17 -7.36 21.34
CA THR A 183 0.62 -8.18 22.24
C THR A 183 2.00 -8.49 21.63
N PRO A 184 3.09 -8.41 22.44
CA PRO A 184 4.44 -8.79 21.99
C PRO A 184 4.55 -10.20 21.39
N GLN A 185 3.71 -11.13 21.84
CA GLN A 185 3.69 -12.53 21.41
C GLN A 185 3.27 -12.66 19.94
N THR A 186 2.41 -11.75 19.45
CA THR A 186 2.03 -11.69 18.04
C THR A 186 3.24 -11.49 17.12
N CYS A 187 4.24 -10.71 17.54
CA CYS A 187 5.45 -10.51 16.75
C CYS A 187 6.24 -11.82 16.52
N ASP A 188 6.09 -12.81 17.40
CA ASP A 188 6.75 -14.10 17.25
C ASP A 188 6.08 -15.00 16.21
N SER A 189 4.77 -14.90 16.04
CA SER A 189 4.01 -15.66 15.05
C SER A 189 4.08 -15.07 13.63
N LEU A 190 4.58 -13.84 13.48
CA LEU A 190 4.81 -13.23 12.17
C LEU A 190 5.88 -14.00 11.37
N VAL A 191 5.41 -14.71 10.34
CA VAL A 191 6.24 -15.40 9.36
C VAL A 191 7.02 -14.38 8.53
N GLY A 192 8.31 -14.65 8.27
CA GLY A 192 9.18 -13.79 7.45
C GLY A 192 9.98 -12.73 8.22
N LEU A 193 9.67 -12.44 9.49
CA LEU A 193 10.49 -11.53 10.32
C LEU A 193 11.70 -12.23 10.94
N VAL A 194 12.86 -11.59 10.89
CA VAL A 194 14.07 -12.06 11.58
C VAL A 194 14.03 -11.70 13.08
N LYS A 195 14.82 -12.40 13.92
CA LYS A 195 14.89 -12.17 15.38
C LYS A 195 15.01 -10.69 15.77
N ARG A 196 15.83 -9.90 15.06
CA ARG A 196 16.00 -8.46 15.31
C ARG A 196 14.74 -7.66 14.96
N GLN A 197 14.05 -7.98 13.87
CA GLN A 197 12.77 -7.36 13.50
C GLN A 197 11.69 -7.69 14.52
N LYS A 198 11.64 -8.94 15.00
CA LYS A 198 10.72 -9.34 16.08
C LYS A 198 10.97 -8.52 17.36
N LYS A 199 12.24 -8.28 17.73
CA LYS A 199 12.58 -7.40 18.87
C LYS A 199 12.12 -5.96 18.66
N ILE A 200 12.25 -5.41 17.45
CA ILE A 200 11.77 -4.05 17.13
C ILE A 200 10.25 -4.00 17.16
N CYS A 201 9.58 -5.01 16.59
CA CYS A 201 8.13 -5.18 16.61
C CYS A 201 7.59 -5.16 18.04
N LYS A 202 8.15 -5.99 18.94
CA LYS A 202 7.75 -6.06 20.35
C LYS A 202 7.89 -4.72 21.09
N LYS A 203 8.84 -3.88 20.70
CA LYS A 203 9.06 -2.54 21.29
C LYS A 203 8.17 -1.44 20.70
N ASN A 204 7.62 -1.66 19.50
CA ASN A 204 6.93 -0.65 18.71
C ASN A 204 5.60 -1.19 18.16
N LEU A 205 4.85 -1.88 19.01
CA LEU A 205 3.57 -2.54 18.69
C LEU A 205 2.60 -1.62 17.91
N GLU A 206 2.40 -0.41 18.43
CA GLU A 206 1.55 0.63 17.84
C GLU A 206 1.93 0.99 16.39
N VAL A 207 3.23 0.98 16.07
CA VAL A 207 3.75 1.33 14.74
C VAL A 207 3.56 0.20 13.73
N MET A 208 3.40 -1.05 14.18
CA MET A 208 3.41 -2.22 13.31
C MET A 208 2.22 -2.29 12.35
N HIS A 209 1.10 -1.66 12.70
CA HIS A 209 0.00 -1.49 11.74
C HIS A 209 0.44 -0.65 10.54
N SER A 210 1.15 0.46 10.77
CA SER A 210 1.70 1.32 9.71
C SER A 210 2.78 0.60 8.89
N VAL A 211 3.57 -0.28 9.52
CA VAL A 211 4.55 -1.12 8.80
C VAL A 211 3.87 -2.07 7.82
N LYS A 212 2.78 -2.73 8.25
CA LYS A 212 1.98 -3.59 7.39
C LYS A 212 1.41 -2.80 6.20
N LEU A 213 0.83 -1.63 6.46
CA LEU A 213 0.29 -0.76 5.42
C LEU A 213 1.38 -0.32 4.43
N GLY A 214 2.55 0.09 4.93
CA GLY A 214 3.68 0.48 4.10
C GLY A 214 4.18 -0.64 3.18
N ALA A 215 4.22 -1.87 3.68
CA ALA A 215 4.56 -3.04 2.87
C ALA A 215 3.52 -3.32 1.78
N LEU A 216 2.22 -3.19 2.09
CA LEU A 216 1.15 -3.37 1.11
C LEU A 216 1.19 -2.31 0.00
N ASN A 217 1.38 -1.04 0.38
CA ASN A 217 1.52 0.06 -0.58
C ASN A 217 2.71 -0.16 -1.51
N ALA A 218 3.83 -0.68 -0.99
CA ALA A 218 5.00 -1.00 -1.79
C ALA A 218 4.75 -2.10 -2.82
N ILE A 219 3.99 -3.14 -2.47
CA ILE A 219 3.60 -4.22 -3.41
C ILE A 219 2.69 -3.68 -4.50
N GLU A 220 1.66 -2.91 -4.12
CA GLU A 220 0.72 -2.31 -5.07
C GLU A 220 1.46 -1.40 -6.05
N GLU A 221 2.32 -0.52 -5.54
CA GLU A 221 3.06 0.41 -6.37
C GLU A 221 4.08 -0.30 -7.26
N CYS A 222 4.74 -1.34 -6.76
CA CYS A 222 5.62 -2.17 -7.58
C CYS A 222 4.85 -2.86 -8.71
N SER A 223 3.68 -3.43 -8.41
CA SER A 223 2.82 -4.07 -9.42
C SER A 223 2.32 -3.04 -10.43
N PHE A 224 2.00 -1.82 -9.99
CA PHE A 224 1.58 -0.73 -10.85
C PHE A 224 2.69 -0.28 -11.81
N GLN A 225 3.90 -0.04 -11.29
CA GLN A 225 5.03 0.43 -12.09
C GLN A 225 5.50 -0.61 -13.12
N PHE A 226 5.29 -1.90 -12.84
CA PHE A 226 5.74 -3.01 -13.69
C PHE A 226 4.61 -3.73 -14.43
N LYS A 227 3.37 -3.21 -14.40
CA LYS A 227 2.18 -3.86 -14.98
C LYS A 227 2.32 -4.27 -16.45
N ASN A 228 3.11 -3.54 -17.23
CA ASN A 228 3.35 -3.76 -18.66
C ASN A 228 4.71 -4.40 -18.95
N ARG A 229 5.42 -4.92 -17.94
CA ARG A 229 6.74 -5.57 -18.07
C ARG A 229 6.58 -7.08 -17.94
N ARG A 230 7.51 -7.85 -18.53
CA ARG A 230 7.54 -9.33 -18.43
C ARG A 230 7.59 -9.79 -16.97
N TRP A 231 8.39 -9.12 -16.15
CA TRP A 231 8.29 -9.21 -14.70
C TRP A 231 7.36 -8.10 -14.21
N ASN A 232 6.20 -8.47 -13.66
CA ASN A 232 5.12 -7.56 -13.28
C ASN A 232 4.99 -7.38 -11.76
N CYS A 233 6.04 -7.72 -11.00
CA CYS A 233 6.04 -7.71 -9.54
C CYS A 233 4.97 -8.59 -8.87
N SER A 234 4.44 -9.60 -9.59
CA SER A 234 3.51 -10.57 -9.00
C SER A 234 4.20 -11.42 -7.93
N THR A 235 3.61 -11.44 -6.74
CA THR A 235 4.11 -12.21 -5.61
C THR A 235 3.51 -13.61 -5.65
N VAL A 236 4.30 -14.66 -5.90
CA VAL A 236 3.78 -16.04 -5.95
C VAL A 236 3.28 -16.50 -4.57
N GLU A 237 3.75 -15.93 -3.47
CA GLU A 237 3.19 -16.20 -2.12
C GLU A 237 3.30 -14.99 -1.17
N ALA A 238 2.17 -14.56 -0.61
CA ALA A 238 2.10 -13.48 0.39
C ALA A 238 2.87 -13.76 1.69
N ARG A 239 3.33 -15.02 1.91
CA ARG A 239 4.09 -15.42 3.10
C ARG A 239 5.56 -15.04 3.03
N THR A 240 6.12 -14.91 1.83
CA THR A 240 7.47 -14.40 1.58
C THR A 240 7.37 -13.31 0.53
N ILE A 241 6.91 -12.14 0.95
CA ILE A 241 6.36 -11.09 0.08
C ILE A 241 7.22 -10.80 -1.18
N PHE A 242 8.55 -11.01 -1.17
CA PHE A 242 9.38 -11.02 -2.39
C PHE A 242 10.50 -12.09 -2.38
N GLY A 243 10.25 -13.24 -1.76
CA GLY A 243 11.26 -14.21 -1.29
C GLY A 243 12.39 -14.57 -2.27
N ASN A 244 12.08 -14.91 -3.52
CA ASN A 244 13.11 -15.32 -4.48
C ASN A 244 13.78 -14.15 -5.20
N VAL A 245 13.04 -13.07 -5.48
CA VAL A 245 13.61 -11.83 -6.07
C VAL A 245 14.62 -11.21 -5.10
N LEU A 246 14.33 -11.17 -3.79
CA LEU A 246 15.26 -10.63 -2.77
C LEU A 246 16.50 -11.51 -2.52
N LYS A 247 16.53 -12.75 -3.02
CA LYS A 247 17.70 -13.63 -2.90
C LYS A 247 18.77 -13.30 -3.95
N LEU A 248 18.35 -12.75 -5.08
CA LEU A 248 19.21 -12.44 -6.23
C LEU A 248 19.73 -11.00 -6.18
N GLY A 249 20.78 -10.74 -6.95
CA GLY A 249 21.43 -9.42 -7.07
C GLY A 249 20.81 -8.54 -8.16
N THR A 250 19.57 -8.81 -8.58
CA THR A 250 19.01 -8.22 -9.80
C THR A 250 18.57 -6.77 -9.61
N ARG A 251 18.36 -6.11 -10.75
CA ARG A 251 17.79 -4.78 -10.82
C ARG A 251 16.36 -4.74 -10.28
N GLU A 252 15.57 -5.78 -10.51
CA GLU A 252 14.22 -5.89 -9.95
C GLU A 252 14.27 -5.95 -8.43
N ALA A 253 15.24 -6.69 -7.86
CA ALA A 253 15.47 -6.71 -6.44
C ALA A 253 15.86 -5.33 -5.89
N SER A 254 16.67 -4.56 -6.62
CA SER A 254 17.03 -3.19 -6.22
C SER A 254 15.81 -2.28 -6.11
N PHE A 255 14.88 -2.36 -7.06
CA PHE A 255 13.61 -1.62 -6.99
C PHE A 255 12.77 -2.06 -5.80
N VAL A 256 12.59 -3.38 -5.59
CA VAL A 256 11.77 -3.91 -4.49
C VAL A 256 12.30 -3.46 -3.13
N HIS A 257 13.61 -3.47 -2.93
CA HIS A 257 14.25 -2.97 -1.72
C HIS A 257 13.97 -1.48 -1.49
N ALA A 258 14.16 -0.66 -2.53
CA ALA A 258 13.91 0.78 -2.47
C ALA A 258 12.43 1.09 -2.15
N ILE A 259 11.49 0.55 -2.93
CA ILE A 259 10.06 0.82 -2.75
C ILE A 259 9.52 0.29 -1.41
N SER A 260 10.05 -0.83 -0.92
CA SER A 260 9.66 -1.38 0.39
C SER A 260 10.14 -0.50 1.55
N ALA A 261 11.38 -0.02 1.50
CA ALA A 261 11.93 0.88 2.51
C ALA A 261 11.23 2.25 2.50
N ALA A 262 10.92 2.76 1.30
CA ALA A 262 10.12 3.96 1.10
C ALA A 262 8.69 3.78 1.64
N GLY A 263 8.02 2.67 1.32
CA GLY A 263 6.65 2.38 1.76
C GLY A 263 6.50 2.37 3.28
N VAL A 264 7.44 1.73 3.98
CA VAL A 264 7.46 1.75 5.46
C VAL A 264 7.71 3.16 6.00
N ALA A 265 8.66 3.91 5.45
CA ALA A 265 8.93 5.28 5.90
C ALA A 265 7.71 6.20 5.69
N HIS A 266 7.11 6.14 4.50
CA HIS A 266 5.92 6.92 4.13
C HIS A 266 4.73 6.62 5.05
N ALA A 267 4.37 5.35 5.21
CA ALA A 267 3.22 4.96 6.02
C ALA A 267 3.39 5.31 7.50
N VAL A 268 4.61 5.15 8.06
CA VAL A 268 4.90 5.54 9.45
C VAL A 268 4.81 7.06 9.63
N THR A 269 5.41 7.84 8.72
CA THR A 269 5.32 9.31 8.79
C THR A 269 3.88 9.79 8.66
N ARG A 270 3.07 9.24 7.73
CA ARG A 270 1.65 9.57 7.61
C ARG A 270 0.86 9.27 8.88
N ALA A 271 1.17 8.16 9.55
CA ALA A 271 0.51 7.80 10.81
C ALA A 271 0.88 8.78 11.94
N CYS A 272 2.12 9.27 11.96
CA CYS A 272 2.54 10.32 12.89
C CYS A 272 1.80 11.64 12.63
N SER A 273 1.79 12.13 11.40
CA SER A 273 1.16 13.42 11.07
C SER A 273 -0.36 13.39 11.19
N SER A 274 -1.00 12.23 11.00
CA SER A 274 -2.44 12.06 11.23
C SER A 274 -2.81 11.84 12.70
N GLY A 275 -1.86 11.86 13.64
CA GLY A 275 -2.12 11.64 15.06
C GLY A 275 -2.54 10.20 15.43
N LYS A 276 -2.25 9.21 14.57
CA LYS A 276 -2.56 7.78 14.83
C LYS A 276 -1.56 7.13 15.77
N LEU A 277 -0.40 7.75 15.98
CA LEU A 277 0.67 7.25 16.82
C LEU A 277 0.94 8.24 17.96
N THR A 278 1.02 7.74 19.18
CA THR A 278 1.24 8.56 20.39
C THR A 278 2.68 9.05 20.55
N LYS A 279 3.66 8.26 20.07
CA LYS A 279 5.10 8.54 20.26
C LYS A 279 5.72 9.48 19.24
N CYS A 280 4.95 9.94 18.26
CA CYS A 280 5.41 10.86 17.23
C CYS A 280 4.27 11.80 16.81
N GLY A 281 4.59 12.80 15.99
CA GLY A 281 3.64 13.78 15.51
C GLY A 281 4.19 14.57 14.34
N CYS A 282 3.64 15.77 14.14
CA CYS A 282 4.12 16.74 13.17
C CYS A 282 5.56 17.17 13.48
N ASP A 283 6.27 17.60 12.43
CA ASP A 283 7.56 18.26 12.57
C ASP A 283 7.37 19.63 13.24
N ARG A 284 7.99 19.79 14.41
CA ARG A 284 7.90 21.01 15.23
C ARG A 284 9.04 21.98 14.96
N THR A 285 10.01 21.62 14.13
CA THR A 285 11.17 22.45 13.81
C THR A 285 10.86 23.56 12.81
N ILE A 286 9.75 23.43 12.07
CA ILE A 286 9.34 24.36 11.02
C ILE A 286 8.11 25.14 11.49
N ARG A 287 8.30 26.41 11.88
CA ARG A 287 7.26 27.29 12.45
C ARG A 287 7.52 28.76 12.12
N GLY A 288 6.46 29.58 12.18
CA GLY A 288 6.55 31.03 12.05
C GLY A 288 6.64 31.51 10.60
N PRO A 289 7.03 32.78 10.37
CA PRO A 289 7.08 33.35 9.03
C PRO A 289 8.18 32.71 8.18
N SER A 290 7.83 32.37 6.94
CA SER A 290 8.75 31.88 5.92
C SER A 290 9.42 33.04 5.19
N LYS A 291 10.59 32.78 4.61
CA LYS A 291 11.29 33.72 3.72
C LYS A 291 10.48 34.04 2.46
N ASP A 292 9.61 33.13 2.03
CA ASP A 292 8.79 33.26 0.81
C ASP A 292 7.43 33.93 1.07
N GLY A 293 7.30 34.69 2.17
CA GLY A 293 6.15 35.54 2.47
C GLY A 293 4.89 34.81 2.95
N PHE A 294 4.99 33.53 3.33
CA PHE A 294 3.88 32.77 3.93
C PHE A 294 4.17 32.39 5.37
N GLU A 295 3.15 31.98 6.14
CA GLU A 295 3.35 31.45 7.49
C GLU A 295 3.37 29.91 7.50
N TRP A 296 4.35 29.34 8.20
CA TRP A 296 4.37 27.92 8.51
C TRP A 296 3.30 27.60 9.56
N SER A 297 2.32 26.80 9.18
CA SER A 297 1.23 26.37 10.06
C SER A 297 0.71 24.99 9.64
N GLY A 298 -0.19 24.42 10.45
CA GLY A 298 -0.70 23.06 10.24
C GLY A 298 0.30 21.98 10.68
N CYS A 299 0.24 20.83 10.01
CA CYS A 299 1.05 19.65 10.37
C CYS A 299 2.06 19.31 9.28
N SER A 300 3.30 19.76 9.46
CA SER A 300 4.40 19.32 8.61
C SER A 300 4.73 17.85 8.89
N ASP A 301 4.84 17.03 7.83
CA ASP A 301 5.18 15.61 7.92
C ASP A 301 6.61 15.43 8.45
N ASN A 302 6.76 14.75 9.61
CA ASN A 302 8.08 14.41 10.17
C ASN A 302 8.68 13.18 9.48
N ILE A 303 9.23 13.39 8.28
CA ILE A 303 9.84 12.32 7.48
C ILE A 303 11.05 11.69 8.18
N ALA A 304 11.82 12.45 8.95
CA ALA A 304 13.00 11.96 9.66
C ALA A 304 12.65 10.83 10.66
N TYR A 305 11.50 10.93 11.33
CA TYR A 305 11.02 9.86 12.21
C TYR A 305 10.70 8.57 11.43
N GLY A 306 9.96 8.69 10.33
CA GLY A 306 9.60 7.53 9.49
C GLY A 306 10.81 6.87 8.84
N THR A 307 11.78 7.66 8.37
CA THR A 307 13.00 7.12 7.75
C THR A 307 13.91 6.48 8.79
N ALA A 308 14.02 7.04 10.00
CA ALA A 308 14.73 6.42 11.11
C ALA A 308 14.10 5.08 11.51
N PHE A 309 12.77 5.01 11.60
CA PHE A 309 12.06 3.76 11.90
C PHE A 309 12.26 2.71 10.79
N SER A 310 12.06 3.11 9.52
CA SER A 310 12.28 2.25 8.35
C SER A 310 13.72 1.72 8.33
N LYS A 311 14.72 2.56 8.60
CA LYS A 311 16.13 2.18 8.73
C LYS A 311 16.38 1.18 9.86
N ALA A 312 15.73 1.35 11.01
CA ALA A 312 15.85 0.40 12.10
C ALA A 312 15.24 -0.96 11.76
N PHE A 313 14.06 -0.97 11.14
CA PHE A 313 13.25 -2.17 10.91
C PHE A 313 13.59 -2.93 9.62
N VAL A 314 13.64 -2.25 8.47
CA VAL A 314 13.84 -2.87 7.15
C VAL A 314 15.29 -3.38 7.02
N ASP A 315 16.27 -2.59 7.48
CA ASP A 315 17.70 -2.95 7.38
C ASP A 315 18.12 -4.01 8.42
N ALA A 316 17.26 -4.35 9.39
CA ALA A 316 17.58 -5.26 10.49
C ALA A 316 18.02 -6.66 10.01
N ARG A 317 17.59 -7.08 8.82
CA ARG A 317 17.98 -8.34 8.18
C ARG A 317 19.41 -8.29 7.62
N ASP A 318 19.80 -7.18 7.02
CA ASP A 318 21.07 -7.04 6.30
C ASP A 318 22.22 -6.53 7.21
N ARG A 319 21.91 -5.91 8.36
CA ARG A 319 22.89 -5.42 9.35
C ARG A 319 23.70 -6.49 10.10
N ARG A 320 23.44 -7.79 9.89
CA ARG A 320 24.19 -8.86 10.61
C ARG A 320 25.64 -8.93 10.08
N ARG A 321 26.63 -8.68 10.96
CA ARG A 321 28.03 -9.09 10.78
C ARG A 321 28.07 -10.60 10.57
N SER A 322 28.23 -11.04 9.33
CA SER A 322 28.50 -12.44 9.02
C SER A 322 30.01 -12.62 8.98
N ARG A 323 30.55 -13.51 9.80
CA ARG A 323 31.95 -13.96 9.70
C ARG A 323 32.25 -14.56 8.32
N ASN A 324 31.24 -15.10 7.64
CA ASN A 324 31.35 -15.57 6.26
C ASN A 324 30.96 -14.48 5.25
N ASN A 325 31.96 -14.10 4.45
CA ASN A 325 32.01 -13.02 3.45
C ASN A 325 31.20 -13.31 2.16
N LYS A 326 30.51 -14.46 2.06
CA LYS A 326 29.91 -14.96 0.81
C LYS A 326 28.72 -14.12 0.30
N ASN A 327 28.10 -13.29 1.16
CA ASN A 327 26.95 -12.43 0.82
C ASN A 327 27.18 -10.94 1.16
N ALA A 328 28.44 -10.52 1.34
CA ALA A 328 28.75 -9.16 1.78
C ALA A 328 28.29 -8.10 0.77
N GLY A 329 28.55 -8.32 -0.53
CA GLY A 329 28.11 -7.41 -1.59
C GLY A 329 26.60 -7.23 -1.62
N ARG A 330 25.83 -8.33 -1.56
CA ARG A 330 24.37 -8.26 -1.63
C ARG A 330 23.77 -7.51 -0.44
N LYS A 331 24.32 -7.69 0.76
CA LYS A 331 23.88 -6.92 1.94
C LYS A 331 24.15 -5.43 1.78
N LEU A 332 25.32 -5.05 1.26
CA LEU A 332 25.65 -3.65 0.99
C LEU A 332 24.69 -3.06 -0.05
N MET A 333 24.41 -3.83 -1.11
CA MET A 333 23.49 -3.44 -2.17
C MET A 333 22.08 -3.22 -1.61
N ASN A 334 21.57 -4.16 -0.81
CA ASN A 334 20.26 -4.06 -0.17
C ASN A 334 20.16 -2.83 0.73
N LEU A 335 21.17 -2.58 1.58
CA LEU A 335 21.22 -1.41 2.46
C LEU A 335 21.24 -0.09 1.68
N HIS A 336 22.02 -0.05 0.60
CA HIS A 336 22.08 1.10 -0.31
C HIS A 336 20.73 1.37 -0.98
N ASN A 337 20.11 0.33 -1.53
CA ASN A 337 18.81 0.45 -2.20
C ASN A 337 17.70 0.84 -1.24
N ASN A 338 17.69 0.29 -0.01
CA ASN A 338 16.77 0.73 1.04
C ASN A 338 16.94 2.24 1.35
N GLU A 339 18.19 2.72 1.40
CA GLU A 339 18.48 4.14 1.63
C GLU A 339 18.05 5.01 0.45
N ALA A 340 18.29 4.57 -0.79
CA ALA A 340 17.84 5.25 -1.99
C ALA A 340 16.32 5.46 -1.99
N GLY A 341 15.55 4.44 -1.58
CA GLY A 341 14.10 4.55 -1.42
C GLY A 341 13.67 5.56 -0.35
N ARG A 342 14.35 5.59 0.80
CA ARG A 342 14.09 6.60 1.86
C ARG A 342 14.40 8.02 1.37
N LYS A 343 15.52 8.20 0.67
CA LYS A 343 15.92 9.48 0.08
C LYS A 343 14.98 9.97 -1.01
N ALA A 344 14.38 9.07 -1.79
CA ALA A 344 13.36 9.45 -2.77
C ALA A 344 12.19 10.21 -2.15
N ILE A 345 11.86 9.98 -0.87
CA ILE A 345 10.84 10.74 -0.15
C ILE A 345 11.44 12.02 0.44
N GLU A 346 12.57 11.91 1.17
CA GLU A 346 13.20 13.05 1.86
C GLU A 346 13.57 14.20 0.90
N ASP A 347 14.13 13.84 -0.27
CA ASP A 347 14.62 14.79 -1.28
C ASP A 347 13.45 15.42 -2.08
N ASN A 348 12.24 14.86 -2.02
CA ASN A 348 11.06 15.31 -2.79
C ASN A 348 9.89 15.76 -1.92
N MET A 349 10.15 16.13 -0.66
CA MET A 349 9.18 16.79 0.20
C MET A 349 8.73 18.11 -0.43
N LYS A 350 7.43 18.42 -0.38
CA LYS A 350 6.84 19.61 -0.99
C LYS A 350 6.28 20.55 0.05
N VAL A 351 6.14 21.82 -0.33
CA VAL A 351 5.42 22.82 0.47
C VAL A 351 4.00 22.88 -0.07
N ASP A 352 3.04 22.41 0.71
CA ASP A 352 1.62 22.51 0.41
C ASP A 352 1.04 23.70 1.16
N CYS A 353 0.21 24.50 0.48
CA CYS A 353 -0.33 25.75 1.02
C CYS A 353 -1.86 25.76 0.96
N LYS A 354 -2.47 26.42 1.96
CA LYS A 354 -3.88 26.83 1.96
C LYS A 354 -3.95 28.35 1.96
N CYS A 355 -4.72 28.89 1.01
CA CYS A 355 -4.99 30.31 0.87
C CYS A 355 -6.24 30.70 1.69
N HIS A 356 -6.18 31.85 2.35
CA HIS A 356 -7.22 32.33 3.27
C HIS A 356 -7.81 33.68 2.89
N GLY A 357 -7.44 34.25 1.74
CA GLY A 357 -7.92 35.56 1.32
C GLY A 357 -9.37 35.56 0.79
N VAL A 358 -9.96 36.75 0.75
CA VAL A 358 -11.35 36.97 0.27
C VAL A 358 -11.48 36.44 -1.16
N SER A 359 -12.58 35.73 -1.44
CA SER A 359 -12.84 35.10 -2.74
C SER A 359 -11.75 34.10 -3.20
N GLY A 360 -10.98 33.53 -2.27
CA GLY A 360 -9.91 32.57 -2.59
C GLY A 360 -8.58 33.21 -2.97
N SER A 361 -8.37 34.50 -2.69
CA SER A 361 -7.07 35.13 -2.90
C SER A 361 -5.98 34.49 -2.02
N CYS A 362 -4.75 34.43 -2.55
CA CYS A 362 -3.59 33.80 -1.89
C CYS A 362 -2.62 34.80 -1.27
N GLU A 363 -3.04 36.06 -1.06
CA GLU A 363 -2.24 37.09 -0.39
C GLU A 363 -1.86 36.66 1.03
N LEU A 364 -2.82 36.10 1.77
CA LEU A 364 -2.56 35.39 3.02
C LEU A 364 -2.66 33.88 2.79
N ARG A 365 -1.56 33.17 3.04
CA ARG A 365 -1.52 31.71 2.93
C ARG A 365 -0.71 31.10 4.07
N THR A 366 -1.16 29.94 4.51
CA THR A 366 -0.43 29.10 5.45
C THR A 366 0.05 27.84 4.75
N CYS A 367 1.29 27.43 4.99
CA CYS A 367 1.84 26.24 4.35
C CYS A 367 2.43 25.26 5.35
N TRP A 368 2.50 23.99 4.96
CA TRP A 368 3.14 22.91 5.68
C TRP A 368 4.01 22.08 4.74
N ARG A 369 4.98 21.37 5.30
CA ARG A 369 5.83 20.45 4.54
C ARG A 369 5.14 19.09 4.44
N ALA A 370 4.83 18.63 3.23
CA ALA A 370 4.13 17.38 2.98
C ALA A 370 5.02 16.38 2.21
N MET A 371 4.87 15.09 2.51
CA MET A 371 5.43 14.04 1.66
C MET A 371 4.72 14.01 0.30
N PRO A 372 5.43 13.70 -0.79
CA PRO A 372 4.80 13.47 -2.08
C PRO A 372 3.82 12.29 -2.00
N ARG A 373 2.88 12.23 -2.95
CA ARG A 373 2.01 11.06 -3.11
C ARG A 373 2.87 9.83 -3.36
N PHE A 374 2.49 8.68 -2.80
CA PHE A 374 3.32 7.47 -2.92
C PHE A 374 3.51 7.01 -4.38
N ARG A 375 2.55 7.32 -5.27
CA ARG A 375 2.70 7.15 -6.73
C ARG A 375 3.88 7.92 -7.30
N GLU A 376 4.08 9.18 -6.88
CA GLU A 376 5.20 10.00 -7.34
C GLU A 376 6.53 9.41 -6.88
N VAL A 377 6.58 8.93 -5.62
CA VAL A 377 7.75 8.19 -5.10
C VAL A 377 8.03 6.94 -5.96
N GLY A 378 6.99 6.19 -6.33
CA GLY A 378 7.09 5.04 -7.23
C GLY A 378 7.69 5.40 -8.60
N VAL A 379 7.25 6.51 -9.20
CA VAL A 379 7.79 7.03 -10.47
C VAL A 379 9.27 7.41 -10.33
N ILE A 380 9.63 8.17 -9.28
CA ILE A 380 11.02 8.58 -9.03
C ILE A 380 11.93 7.34 -8.86
N ILE A 381 11.51 6.36 -8.06
CA ILE A 381 12.28 5.12 -7.87
C ILE A 381 12.34 4.32 -9.18
N LYS A 382 11.30 4.36 -10.00
CA LYS A 382 11.26 3.68 -11.30
C LYS A 382 12.22 4.29 -12.30
N GLU A 383 12.32 5.62 -12.38
CA GLU A 383 13.33 6.32 -13.18
C GLU A 383 14.75 5.97 -12.73
N LYS A 384 14.98 5.93 -11.41
CA LYS A 384 16.26 5.52 -10.86
C LYS A 384 16.57 4.04 -11.11
N PHE A 385 15.56 3.19 -11.10
CA PHE A 385 15.68 1.81 -11.56
C PHE A 385 16.03 1.77 -13.04
N ASP A 386 15.50 2.66 -13.89
CA ASP A 386 15.77 2.71 -15.33
C ASP A 386 17.25 3.02 -15.67
N GLY A 387 17.96 3.72 -14.77
CA GLY A 387 19.39 3.98 -14.84
C GLY A 387 20.23 3.29 -13.74
N ALA A 388 19.80 2.16 -13.19
CA ALA A 388 20.52 1.49 -12.10
C ALA A 388 21.92 1.01 -12.52
N THR A 389 22.92 1.26 -11.68
CA THR A 389 24.33 0.93 -11.96
C THR A 389 24.63 -0.51 -11.55
N GLU A 390 25.28 -1.25 -12.45
CA GLU A 390 25.81 -2.58 -12.13
C GLU A 390 27.11 -2.46 -11.33
N VAL A 391 27.22 -3.22 -10.23
CA VAL A 391 28.34 -3.16 -9.30
C VAL A 391 28.92 -4.53 -8.99
N LYS A 392 30.21 -4.54 -8.64
CA LYS A 392 30.93 -5.69 -8.12
C LYS A 392 31.45 -5.41 -6.71
N LEU A 393 31.68 -6.48 -5.97
CA LEU A 393 32.26 -6.40 -4.62
C LEU A 393 33.78 -6.30 -4.72
N GLU A 394 34.32 -5.17 -4.27
CA GLU A 394 35.76 -5.01 -4.10
C GLU A 394 36.15 -5.24 -2.63
N LYS A 395 37.18 -6.06 -2.41
CA LYS A 395 37.73 -6.36 -1.09
C LYS A 395 39.05 -5.63 -0.90
N THR A 396 39.00 -4.32 -0.66
CA THR A 396 40.16 -3.59 -0.15
C THR A 396 40.41 -4.01 1.31
N LYS A 397 41.67 -4.05 1.75
CA LYS A 397 42.24 -4.76 2.94
C LYS A 397 41.53 -4.61 4.32
N SER A 398 40.40 -3.93 4.46
CA SER A 398 39.62 -3.91 5.73
C SER A 398 38.11 -3.70 5.60
N ILE A 399 37.59 -3.11 4.51
CA ILE A 399 36.16 -2.79 4.36
C ILE A 399 35.66 -3.20 2.97
N PRO A 400 34.68 -4.12 2.86
CA PRO A 400 34.06 -4.44 1.57
C PRO A 400 33.30 -3.23 1.03
N ARG A 401 33.49 -2.92 -0.26
CA ARG A 401 32.79 -1.83 -0.95
C ARG A 401 32.21 -2.31 -2.28
N LEU A 402 31.14 -1.66 -2.71
CA LEU A 402 30.57 -1.86 -4.04
C LEU A 402 31.16 -0.82 -4.97
N VAL A 403 31.68 -1.27 -6.10
CA VAL A 403 32.24 -0.39 -7.14
C VAL A 403 31.51 -0.67 -8.46
N PRO A 404 31.25 0.36 -9.29
CA PRO A 404 30.69 0.15 -10.62
C PRO A 404 31.52 -0.84 -11.42
N VAL A 405 30.86 -1.73 -12.16
CA VAL A 405 31.54 -2.63 -13.10
C VAL A 405 32.12 -1.82 -14.25
N ASN A 406 31.35 -0.83 -14.74
CA ASN A 406 31.75 0.11 -15.78
C ASN A 406 31.78 1.55 -15.21
N PRO A 407 32.95 2.06 -14.80
CA PRO A 407 33.07 3.38 -14.17
C PRO A 407 32.90 4.58 -15.12
N THR A 408 32.69 4.35 -16.43
CA THR A 408 32.62 5.39 -17.47
C THR A 408 31.20 5.72 -17.94
N VAL A 409 30.16 5.27 -17.23
CA VAL A 409 28.75 5.59 -17.54
C VAL A 409 28.12 6.39 -16.41
#